data_AF-A0A8X7PV10-F1
#
_entry.id   AF-A0A8X7PV10-F1
#
_cell.length_a   1.000
_cell.length_b   1.000
_cell.length_c   1.000
_cell.angle_alpha   90.00
_cell.angle_beta   90.00
_cell.angle_gamma   90.00
#
_symmetry.space_group_name_H-M   'P 1'
#
loop_
_entity.id
_entity.type
_entity.pdbx_description
1 polymer ?
#
loop_
_entity_poly.entity_id
_entity_poly.type
_entity_poly.pdbx_seq_one_letter_code
_entity_poly.pdbx_strand_id
1 'polypeptide(L)'
;MRTMVDLGKQRGRHHMQTINTATTVDCASELRHRRTLRSFIECMLPYCCTYQQPSPSYQNDTVSVSSSSSSSSSSDHSSSSSHSNSIVSGTFFGHRRGKVSFCLQEDASVGSSPLLLLELAVPTAALAKEMDQAGVLRIALECDRRRSTNSSNSRVSSIFDVPVWSMYCNGRKMGSAVRRKVTKNDAVFFKTMQSVSVGAGVVPLDEEEQTLYLRAKFERVTGSSDSESFHMMNPGGSYGQELSIFLLRS
;
A
#
# COMPACT_ATOMS: atom_id res chain seq x y z
N MET A 1 16.27 -30.29 80.14
CA MET A 1 15.05 -29.47 80.37
C MET A 1 15.48 -28.02 80.53
N ARG A 2 14.83 -27.10 79.78
CA ARG A 2 14.81 -25.61 79.89
C ARG A 2 15.13 -24.91 78.56
N THR A 3 14.07 -24.76 77.77
CA THR A 3 13.61 -23.55 77.06
C THR A 3 14.64 -22.47 76.72
N MET A 4 14.89 -22.26 75.43
CA MET A 4 15.32 -20.97 74.91
C MET A 4 14.10 -20.12 74.54
N VAL A 5 14.22 -18.85 74.87
CA VAL A 5 13.20 -17.80 74.88
C VAL A 5 13.01 -17.23 73.48
N ASP A 6 11.76 -17.18 73.05
CA ASP A 6 11.28 -16.43 71.89
C ASP A 6 11.33 -14.92 72.21
N LEU A 7 12.02 -14.15 71.37
CA LEU A 7 11.96 -12.69 71.35
C LEU A 7 11.54 -12.25 69.95
N GLY A 8 10.23 -12.13 69.78
CA GLY A 8 9.63 -11.51 68.61
C GLY A 8 9.92 -10.00 68.50
N LYS A 9 9.63 -9.52 67.28
CA LYS A 9 9.51 -8.14 66.78
C LYS A 9 10.80 -7.42 66.38
N GLN A 10 11.05 -7.43 65.07
CA GLN A 10 11.21 -6.16 64.37
C GLN A 10 10.27 -6.04 63.17
N ARG A 11 9.65 -4.86 63.14
CA ARG A 11 8.78 -4.31 62.10
C ARG A 11 9.61 -4.05 60.84
N GLY A 12 9.09 -4.46 59.70
CA GLY A 12 9.52 -3.99 58.40
C GLY A 12 8.40 -4.21 57.39
N ARG A 13 7.46 -3.26 57.31
CA ARG A 13 6.47 -3.18 56.23
C ARG A 13 7.23 -2.91 54.93
N HIS A 14 7.60 -3.95 54.19
CA HIS A 14 7.87 -3.81 52.76
C HIS A 14 6.53 -3.79 52.04
N HIS A 15 6.00 -2.58 51.88
CA HIS A 15 4.88 -2.31 51.01
C HIS A 15 5.34 -2.56 49.57
N MET A 16 5.13 -3.79 49.07
CA MET A 16 5.08 -4.00 47.62
C MET A 16 3.87 -3.23 47.11
N GLN A 17 4.11 -2.07 46.50
CA GLN A 17 3.13 -1.43 45.65
C GLN A 17 3.05 -2.24 44.37
N THR A 18 2.09 -3.16 44.31
CA THR A 18 1.64 -3.75 43.06
C THR A 18 1.00 -2.63 42.25
N ILE A 19 1.69 -2.16 41.23
CA ILE A 19 1.15 -1.21 40.25
C ILE A 19 0.06 -1.97 39.48
N ASN A 20 -1.19 -1.79 39.90
CA ASN A 20 -2.39 -2.31 39.23
C ASN A 20 -2.98 -1.32 38.22
N THR A 21 -2.20 -0.34 37.75
CA THR A 21 -2.59 0.48 36.62
C THR A 21 -2.21 -0.24 35.35
N ALA A 22 -3.22 -0.67 34.59
CA ALA A 22 -3.05 -1.06 33.20
C ALA A 22 -2.43 0.13 32.46
N THR A 23 -1.13 0.09 32.22
CA THR A 23 -0.50 0.92 31.21
C THR A 23 -1.05 0.41 29.89
N THR A 24 -2.06 1.08 29.36
CA THR A 24 -2.37 0.98 27.93
C THR A 24 -1.17 1.59 27.22
N VAL A 25 -0.22 0.72 26.91
CA VAL A 25 0.89 1.02 26.03
C VAL A 25 0.26 1.19 24.66
N ASP A 26 -0.05 2.44 24.32
CA ASP A 26 -0.45 2.81 22.97
C ASP A 26 0.82 2.82 22.10
N CYS A 27 1.35 1.61 21.88
CA CYS A 27 2.43 1.39 20.94
C CYS A 27 1.86 0.71 19.70
N ALA A 28 2.11 1.35 18.57
CA ALA A 28 2.14 0.76 17.23
C ALA A 28 0.86 0.84 16.39
N SER A 29 0.32 2.03 16.16
CA SER A 29 -0.38 2.31 14.89
C SER A 29 0.58 2.83 13.81
N GLU A 30 1.52 3.71 14.19
CA GLU A 30 2.37 4.47 13.26
C GLU A 30 3.54 3.63 12.68
N LEU A 31 4.15 2.75 13.49
CA LEU A 31 5.28 1.90 13.06
C LEU A 31 4.86 0.67 12.24
N ARG A 32 3.58 0.28 12.21
CA ARG A 32 3.11 -0.89 11.44
C ARG A 32 2.91 -0.58 9.96
N HIS A 33 2.60 0.67 9.61
CA HIS A 33 2.22 1.04 8.25
C HIS A 33 3.41 1.47 7.39
N ARG A 34 4.42 2.13 7.98
CA ARG A 34 5.73 2.32 7.32
C ARG A 34 6.43 1.01 6.97
N ARG A 35 5.97 -0.12 7.53
CA ARG A 35 6.47 -1.46 7.22
C ARG A 35 5.81 -2.10 6.02
N THR A 36 4.64 -1.71 5.50
CA THR A 36 4.00 -2.55 4.46
C THR A 36 4.67 -2.38 3.10
N LEU A 37 4.68 -1.18 2.54
CA LEU A 37 5.40 -0.92 1.29
C LEU A 37 6.91 -1.15 1.45
N ARG A 38 7.49 -0.71 2.58
CA ARG A 38 8.89 -0.96 2.89
C ARG A 38 9.20 -2.46 3.01
N SER A 39 8.34 -3.27 3.64
CA SER A 39 8.52 -4.72 3.71
C SER A 39 8.39 -5.35 2.33
N PHE A 40 7.49 -4.87 1.48
CA PHE A 40 7.42 -5.33 0.09
C PHE A 40 8.76 -5.05 -0.62
N ILE A 41 9.30 -3.84 -0.47
CA ILE A 41 10.59 -3.45 -1.05
C ILE A 41 11.73 -4.29 -0.46
N GLU A 42 11.80 -4.44 0.87
CA GLU A 42 12.84 -5.21 1.59
C GLU A 42 12.80 -6.70 1.21
N CYS A 43 11.63 -7.27 0.93
CA CYS A 43 11.53 -8.63 0.40
C CYS A 43 12.04 -8.75 -1.04
N MET A 44 11.91 -7.68 -1.85
CA MET A 44 12.22 -7.69 -3.27
C MET A 44 13.68 -7.36 -3.57
N LEU A 45 14.21 -6.30 -2.94
CA LEU A 45 15.54 -5.78 -3.15
C LEU A 45 16.50 -6.40 -2.12
N PRO A 46 17.50 -7.19 -2.56
CA PRO A 46 18.57 -7.61 -1.66
C PRO A 46 19.23 -6.36 -1.04
N TYR A 47 19.56 -6.41 0.25
CA TYR A 47 20.22 -5.33 0.98
C TYR A 47 21.53 -4.82 0.33
N CYS A 48 22.09 -5.55 -0.65
CA CYS A 48 23.27 -5.14 -1.43
C CYS A 48 22.99 -4.03 -2.47
N CYS A 49 21.72 -3.68 -2.73
CA CYS A 49 21.37 -2.64 -3.71
C CYS A 49 20.94 -1.30 -3.08
N THR A 50 20.89 -1.20 -1.74
CA THR A 50 20.31 -0.04 -1.02
C THR A 50 21.31 0.74 -0.16
N TYR A 51 22.61 0.45 -0.23
CA TYR A 51 23.64 1.26 0.44
C TYR A 51 24.76 1.69 -0.53
N GLN A 52 24.51 2.79 -1.23
CA GLN A 52 25.54 3.76 -1.58
C GLN A 52 25.10 5.11 -1.03
N GLN A 53 25.44 5.36 0.25
CA GLN A 53 25.58 6.73 0.73
C GLN A 53 26.95 7.25 0.26
N PRO A 54 27.02 8.38 -0.45
CA PRO A 54 28.20 9.23 -0.37
C PRO A 54 28.11 10.05 0.93
N SER A 55 29.11 9.90 1.79
CA SER A 55 29.34 10.76 2.95
C SER A 55 29.76 12.18 2.52
N PRO A 56 29.59 13.20 3.39
CA PRO A 56 29.62 14.61 3.02
C PRO A 56 31.05 15.16 2.96
N SER A 57 31.36 15.98 1.95
CA SER A 57 32.52 16.86 1.97
C SER A 57 32.08 18.26 2.39
N TYR A 58 32.52 18.66 3.58
CA TYR A 58 32.49 20.02 4.09
C TYR A 58 33.23 20.95 3.14
N GLN A 59 32.58 22.02 2.69
CA GLN A 59 33.22 23.32 2.51
C GLN A 59 32.27 24.40 3.03
N ASN A 60 32.75 25.14 4.01
CA ASN A 60 32.13 26.34 4.54
C ASN A 60 32.25 27.44 3.49
N ASP A 61 31.19 28.20 3.27
CA ASP A 61 31.31 29.65 3.10
C ASP A 61 30.04 30.35 3.59
N THR A 62 30.29 31.27 4.51
CA THR A 62 29.33 32.11 5.21
C THR A 62 28.86 33.23 4.30
N VAL A 63 27.54 33.42 4.16
CA VAL A 63 26.93 34.76 4.03
C VAL A 63 25.48 34.72 4.51
N SER A 64 25.23 35.51 5.54
CA SER A 64 23.94 35.74 6.18
C SER A 64 23.06 36.63 5.31
N VAL A 65 21.82 36.21 5.03
CA VAL A 65 20.72 37.13 4.68
C VAL A 65 19.39 36.64 5.24
N SER A 66 18.67 37.56 5.85
CA SER A 66 17.45 37.40 6.62
C SER A 66 16.26 36.87 5.80
N SER A 67 15.54 35.87 6.31
CA SER A 67 14.25 35.45 5.76
C SER A 67 13.11 35.94 6.67
N SER A 68 12.30 36.86 6.14
CA SER A 68 11.04 37.31 6.71
C SER A 68 9.97 36.21 6.64
N SER A 69 9.24 36.05 7.74
CA SER A 69 8.04 35.22 7.84
C SER A 69 6.90 35.84 7.02
N SER A 70 6.41 35.12 6.01
CA SER A 70 5.10 35.38 5.42
C SER A 70 4.23 34.14 5.55
N SER A 71 3.28 34.21 6.48
CA SER A 71 2.18 33.28 6.62
C SER A 71 1.11 33.63 5.59
N SER A 72 1.02 32.86 4.50
CA SER A 72 -0.13 32.90 3.61
C SER A 72 -1.07 31.74 3.98
N SER A 73 -2.11 32.06 4.74
CA SER A 73 -3.28 31.22 4.93
C SER A 73 -4.06 31.14 3.62
N SER A 74 -3.89 30.07 2.86
CA SER A 74 -4.80 29.71 1.78
C SER A 74 -5.99 28.96 2.38
N SER A 75 -7.12 29.64 2.43
CA SER A 75 -8.44 29.06 2.69
C SER A 75 -8.80 28.14 1.53
N ASP A 76 -8.65 26.84 1.73
CA ASP A 76 -9.13 25.84 0.77
C ASP A 76 -10.66 25.82 0.80
N HIS A 77 -11.25 26.34 -0.28
CA HIS A 77 -12.65 26.16 -0.59
C HIS A 77 -12.88 24.69 -0.92
N SER A 78 -13.34 23.92 0.07
CA SER A 78 -13.89 22.59 -0.12
C SER A 78 -15.20 22.71 -0.91
N SER A 79 -15.09 22.72 -2.24
CA SER A 79 -16.22 22.39 -3.11
C SER A 79 -16.59 20.94 -2.82
N SER A 80 -17.60 20.76 -1.97
CA SER A 80 -18.29 19.49 -1.71
C SER A 80 -19.04 19.07 -2.97
N SER A 81 -18.27 18.63 -3.96
CA SER A 81 -18.77 17.73 -4.96
C SER A 81 -19.00 16.41 -4.24
N SER A 82 -20.26 16.02 -4.12
CA SER A 82 -20.73 14.77 -3.51
C SER A 82 -20.22 13.57 -4.31
N HIS A 83 -18.90 13.36 -4.34
CA HIS A 83 -18.28 12.16 -4.84
C HIS A 83 -18.59 11.06 -3.84
N SER A 84 -19.21 9.97 -4.31
CA SER A 84 -19.37 8.76 -3.52
C SER A 84 -17.99 8.15 -3.29
N ASN A 85 -17.28 8.61 -2.27
CA ASN A 85 -15.99 8.05 -1.90
C ASN A 85 -16.26 6.69 -1.27
N SER A 86 -15.97 5.63 -2.02
CA SER A 86 -16.06 4.25 -1.55
C SER A 86 -14.66 3.73 -1.27
N ILE A 87 -14.55 2.84 -0.29
CA ILE A 87 -13.29 2.23 0.09
C ILE A 87 -13.21 0.86 -0.56
N VAL A 88 -12.15 0.62 -1.33
CA VAL A 88 -11.90 -0.67 -1.97
C VAL A 88 -10.58 -1.26 -1.49
N SER A 89 -10.41 -2.58 -1.63
CA SER A 89 -9.15 -3.26 -1.36
C SER A 89 -8.39 -3.48 -2.67
N GLY A 90 -7.17 -2.98 -2.75
CA GLY A 90 -6.25 -3.23 -3.86
C GLY A 90 -5.16 -4.20 -3.43
N THR A 91 -4.85 -5.19 -4.27
CA THR A 91 -3.77 -6.15 -4.01
C THR A 91 -2.86 -6.28 -5.24
N PHE A 92 -1.60 -5.91 -5.07
CA PHE A 92 -0.52 -6.25 -6.00
C PHE A 92 0.09 -7.57 -5.54
N PHE A 93 0.30 -8.50 -6.46
CA PHE A 93 0.92 -9.77 -6.14
C PHE A 93 1.64 -10.36 -7.34
N GLY A 94 2.65 -11.17 -7.09
CA GLY A 94 3.42 -11.82 -8.14
C GLY A 94 4.68 -12.46 -7.62
N HIS A 95 5.28 -13.32 -8.44
CA HIS A 95 6.55 -13.92 -8.11
C HIS A 95 7.69 -12.92 -8.21
N ARG A 96 8.81 -13.22 -7.53
CA ARG A 96 9.97 -12.30 -7.45
C ARG A 96 10.54 -11.94 -8.82
N ARG A 97 10.58 -12.92 -9.73
CA ARG A 97 11.08 -12.77 -11.11
C ARG A 97 9.94 -12.68 -12.14
N GLY A 98 8.69 -12.66 -11.68
CA GLY A 98 7.51 -12.59 -12.53
C GLY A 98 7.01 -11.18 -12.77
N LYS A 99 5.91 -11.09 -13.52
CA LYS A 99 5.12 -9.88 -13.68
C LYS A 99 4.18 -9.69 -12.48
N VAL A 100 3.77 -8.45 -12.26
CA VAL A 100 2.80 -8.10 -11.22
C VAL A 100 1.38 -8.36 -11.72
N SER A 101 0.59 -9.06 -10.91
CA SER A 101 -0.87 -9.05 -10.99
C SER A 101 -1.43 -8.00 -10.05
N PHE A 102 -2.44 -7.25 -10.49
CA PHE A 102 -3.14 -6.25 -9.69
C PHE A 102 -4.63 -6.54 -9.64
N CYS A 103 -5.20 -6.55 -8.44
CA CYS A 103 -6.59 -6.90 -8.17
C CYS A 103 -7.29 -5.79 -7.37
N LEU A 104 -8.53 -5.45 -7.73
CA LEU A 104 -9.43 -4.57 -6.98
C LEU A 104 -10.65 -5.35 -6.47
N GLN A 105 -11.01 -5.15 -5.20
CA GLN A 105 -12.15 -5.79 -4.54
C GLN A 105 -12.94 -4.74 -3.74
N GLU A 106 -14.24 -4.60 -4.03
CA GLU A 106 -15.11 -3.57 -3.44
C GLU A 106 -15.59 -3.92 -2.02
N ASP A 107 -15.76 -5.21 -1.73
CA ASP A 107 -16.10 -5.70 -0.40
C ASP A 107 -15.45 -7.06 -0.19
N ALA A 108 -14.77 -7.25 0.95
CA ALA A 108 -14.02 -8.47 1.26
C ALA A 108 -14.94 -9.62 1.74
N SER A 109 -16.22 -9.60 1.33
CA SER A 109 -17.14 -10.70 1.56
C SER A 109 -16.58 -11.97 0.91
N VAL A 110 -16.60 -13.04 1.69
CA VAL A 110 -15.97 -14.33 1.36
C VAL A 110 -16.53 -14.86 0.04
N GLY A 111 -15.74 -14.83 -1.03
CA GLY A 111 -16.06 -15.47 -2.31
C GLY A 111 -16.57 -14.55 -3.43
N SER A 112 -16.58 -13.23 -3.27
CA SER A 112 -16.91 -12.31 -4.36
C SER A 112 -15.81 -12.29 -5.44
N SER A 113 -16.22 -12.26 -6.71
CA SER A 113 -15.28 -12.08 -7.81
C SER A 113 -14.68 -10.67 -7.76
N PRO A 114 -13.37 -10.49 -8.03
CA PRO A 114 -12.77 -9.18 -8.03
C PRO A 114 -13.41 -8.28 -9.09
N LEU A 115 -13.51 -6.99 -8.78
CA LEU A 115 -13.99 -5.96 -9.70
C LEU A 115 -13.11 -5.91 -10.95
N LEU A 116 -11.79 -6.05 -10.74
CA LEU A 116 -10.78 -6.01 -11.77
C LEU A 116 -9.59 -6.90 -11.39
N LEU A 117 -9.08 -7.67 -12.35
CA LEU A 117 -7.82 -8.40 -12.23
C LEU A 117 -6.99 -8.19 -13.51
N LEU A 118 -5.81 -7.62 -13.35
CA LEU A 118 -4.88 -7.31 -14.43
C LEU A 118 -3.56 -8.06 -14.23
N GLU A 119 -2.97 -8.51 -15.33
CA GLU A 119 -1.52 -8.74 -15.41
C GLU A 119 -0.87 -7.47 -15.95
N LEU A 120 0.03 -6.88 -15.19
CA LEU A 120 0.75 -5.65 -15.54
C LEU A 120 1.99 -5.99 -16.39
N ALA A 121 2.41 -5.05 -17.24
CA ALA A 121 3.63 -5.20 -18.04
C ALA A 121 4.92 -5.23 -17.19
N VAL A 122 4.86 -4.69 -15.97
CA VAL A 122 6.02 -4.45 -15.12
C VAL A 122 6.41 -5.69 -14.31
N PRO A 123 7.71 -6.05 -14.29
CA PRO A 123 8.22 -7.06 -13.35
C PRO A 123 8.06 -6.61 -11.90
N THR A 124 7.82 -7.55 -10.98
CA THR A 124 7.65 -7.28 -9.55
C THR A 124 8.82 -6.48 -8.97
N ALA A 125 10.06 -6.84 -9.33
CA ALA A 125 11.25 -6.14 -8.85
C ALA A 125 11.38 -4.70 -9.37
N ALA A 126 10.95 -4.45 -10.62
CA ALA A 126 10.97 -3.11 -11.19
C ALA A 126 9.92 -2.21 -10.52
N LEU A 127 8.72 -2.74 -10.24
CA LEU A 127 7.69 -2.01 -9.52
C LEU A 127 8.15 -1.65 -8.10
N ALA A 128 8.73 -2.62 -7.37
CA ALA A 128 9.27 -2.37 -6.03
C ALA A 128 10.36 -1.29 -6.03
N LYS A 129 11.24 -1.29 -7.04
CA LYS A 129 12.29 -0.27 -7.20
C LYS A 129 11.70 1.12 -7.45
N GLU A 130 10.68 1.24 -8.29
CA GLU A 130 9.98 2.52 -8.52
C GLU A 130 9.37 3.08 -7.23
N MET A 131 8.83 2.20 -6.39
CA MET A 131 8.25 2.57 -5.09
C MET A 131 9.31 3.04 -4.09
N ASP A 132 10.49 2.42 -4.11
CA ASP A 132 11.60 2.77 -3.22
C ASP A 132 12.27 4.10 -3.60
N GLN A 133 12.55 4.29 -4.90
CA GLN A 133 13.38 5.41 -5.36
C GLN A 133 12.61 6.74 -5.44
N ALA A 134 11.35 6.71 -5.87
CA ALA A 134 10.58 7.94 -6.11
C ALA A 134 9.78 8.40 -4.89
N GLY A 135 9.51 7.49 -3.92
CA GLY A 135 8.57 7.74 -2.83
C GLY A 135 7.13 7.98 -3.29
N VAL A 136 6.86 7.96 -4.59
CA VAL A 136 5.55 8.15 -5.19
C VAL A 136 5.44 7.24 -6.41
N LEU A 137 4.37 6.46 -6.47
CA LEU A 137 4.05 5.60 -7.59
C LEU A 137 2.66 5.96 -8.14
N ARG A 138 2.64 6.47 -9.37
CA ARG A 138 1.42 6.74 -10.14
C ARG A 138 1.32 5.77 -11.29
N ILE A 139 0.31 4.91 -11.27
CA ILE A 139 0.01 3.97 -12.35
C ILE A 139 -1.15 4.53 -13.15
N ALA A 140 -0.94 4.84 -14.43
CA ALA A 140 -2.03 5.19 -15.34
C ALA A 140 -2.28 4.03 -16.31
N LEU A 141 -3.55 3.68 -16.46
CA LEU A 141 -4.05 2.66 -17.37
C LEU A 141 -5.01 3.34 -18.35
N GLU A 142 -4.57 3.44 -19.60
CA GLU A 142 -5.26 4.19 -20.64
C GLU A 142 -5.78 3.26 -21.74
N CYS A 143 -6.99 3.51 -22.24
CA CYS A 143 -7.53 2.81 -23.41
C CYS A 143 -8.33 3.75 -24.32
N ASP A 144 -8.36 3.44 -25.61
CA ASP A 144 -9.17 4.18 -26.58
C ASP A 144 -10.56 3.57 -26.72
N ARG A 145 -11.61 4.38 -26.55
CA ARG A 145 -13.02 3.99 -26.73
C ARG A 145 -13.26 3.37 -28.11
N ARG A 146 -12.64 3.92 -29.16
CA ARG A 146 -12.81 3.46 -30.55
C ARG A 146 -12.27 2.05 -30.80
N ARG A 147 -11.25 1.61 -30.04
CA ARG A 147 -10.70 0.25 -30.14
C ARG A 147 -11.56 -0.79 -29.41
N SER A 148 -12.43 -0.33 -28.50
CA SER A 148 -13.35 -1.19 -27.74
C SER A 148 -14.63 -1.54 -28.52
N THR A 149 -14.97 -0.80 -29.57
CA THR A 149 -16.31 -0.80 -30.21
C THR A 149 -16.43 -1.57 -31.52
N ASN A 150 -15.53 -2.51 -31.85
CA ASN A 150 -15.63 -3.32 -33.09
C ASN A 150 -16.83 -4.29 -33.14
N SER A 151 -17.69 -4.33 -32.10
CA SER A 151 -18.96 -5.05 -32.10
C SER A 151 -20.13 -4.07 -32.21
N SER A 152 -20.97 -4.29 -33.22
CA SER A 152 -22.12 -3.48 -33.67
C SER A 152 -23.30 -3.36 -32.68
N ASN A 153 -23.05 -3.36 -31.37
CA ASN A 153 -24.10 -3.29 -30.35
C ASN A 153 -23.60 -2.51 -29.12
N SER A 154 -23.29 -1.22 -29.35
CA SER A 154 -22.60 -0.31 -28.42
C SER A 154 -23.43 -0.01 -27.16
N ARG A 155 -23.41 -0.93 -26.19
CA ARG A 155 -23.49 -0.54 -24.78
C ARG A 155 -22.08 -0.12 -24.37
N VAL A 156 -21.95 1.04 -23.75
CA VAL A 156 -20.69 1.46 -23.12
C VAL A 156 -20.39 0.44 -22.03
N SER A 157 -19.45 -0.47 -22.28
CA SER A 157 -19.04 -1.46 -21.28
C SER A 157 -18.43 -0.73 -20.08
N SER A 158 -18.50 -1.35 -18.90
CA SER A 158 -17.89 -0.78 -17.70
C SER A 158 -16.40 -0.50 -17.96
N ILE A 159 -15.84 0.54 -17.32
CA ILE A 159 -14.41 0.83 -17.42
C ILE A 159 -13.57 -0.38 -16.95
N PHE A 160 -14.08 -1.15 -15.99
CA PHE A 160 -13.45 -2.40 -15.51
C PHE A 160 -13.50 -3.55 -16.50
N ASP A 161 -14.31 -3.44 -17.57
CA ASP A 161 -14.45 -4.50 -18.57
C ASP A 161 -13.44 -4.41 -19.71
N VAL A 162 -12.67 -3.33 -19.78
CA VAL A 162 -11.66 -3.11 -20.83
C VAL A 162 -10.62 -4.24 -20.79
N PRO A 163 -10.39 -4.94 -21.92
CA PRO A 163 -9.54 -6.12 -21.96
C PRO A 163 -8.04 -5.80 -21.92
N VAL A 164 -7.63 -4.68 -22.51
CA VAL A 164 -6.22 -4.29 -22.63
C VAL A 164 -6.06 -2.80 -22.43
N TRP A 165 -5.05 -2.43 -21.64
CA TRP A 165 -4.70 -1.07 -21.28
C TRP A 165 -3.28 -0.76 -21.69
N SER A 166 -3.01 0.48 -22.12
CA SER A 166 -1.67 1.04 -22.14
C SER A 166 -1.30 1.44 -20.72
N MET A 167 -0.20 0.90 -20.20
CA MET A 167 0.23 1.12 -18.83
C MET A 167 1.38 2.12 -18.77
N TYR A 168 1.28 3.08 -17.86
CA TYR A 168 2.32 4.05 -17.54
C TYR A 168 2.62 4.03 -16.05
N CYS A 169 3.90 4.16 -15.69
CA CYS A 169 4.35 4.36 -14.31
C CYS A 169 5.07 5.71 -14.25
N ASN A 170 4.60 6.62 -13.40
CA ASN A 170 5.18 7.96 -13.23
C ASN A 170 5.40 8.69 -14.56
N GLY A 171 4.42 8.60 -15.47
CA GLY A 171 4.45 9.20 -16.81
C GLY A 171 5.25 8.42 -17.86
N ARG A 172 5.97 7.35 -17.50
CA ARG A 172 6.74 6.52 -18.43
C ARG A 172 5.92 5.33 -18.91
N LYS A 173 5.87 5.10 -20.23
CA LYS A 173 5.15 3.96 -20.81
C LYS A 173 5.88 2.66 -20.51
N MET A 174 5.18 1.72 -19.86
CA MET A 174 5.73 0.44 -19.40
C MET A 174 5.33 -0.74 -20.28
N GLY A 175 4.26 -0.61 -21.06
CA GLY A 175 3.73 -1.66 -21.93
C GLY A 175 2.23 -1.78 -21.83
N SER A 176 1.71 -3.00 -21.89
CA SER A 176 0.27 -3.28 -21.79
C SER A 176 -0.08 -3.99 -20.48
N ALA A 177 -1.17 -3.57 -19.84
CA ALA A 177 -1.82 -4.34 -18.78
C ALA A 177 -3.04 -5.06 -19.35
N VAL A 178 -3.16 -6.36 -19.08
CA VAL A 178 -4.17 -7.22 -19.70
C VAL A 178 -5.12 -7.71 -18.63
N ARG A 179 -6.43 -7.53 -18.85
CA ARG A 179 -7.46 -8.12 -17.99
C ARG A 179 -7.48 -9.62 -18.19
N ARG A 180 -7.44 -10.35 -17.08
CA ARG A 180 -7.47 -11.82 -17.09
C ARG A 180 -8.49 -12.36 -16.11
N LYS A 181 -8.90 -13.61 -16.32
CA LYS A 181 -9.81 -14.33 -15.42
C LYS A 181 -9.05 -14.83 -14.19
N VAL A 182 -9.79 -15.01 -13.09
CA VAL A 182 -9.29 -15.66 -11.87
C VAL A 182 -8.97 -17.12 -12.18
N THR A 183 -7.75 -17.54 -11.88
CA THR A 183 -7.28 -18.92 -12.00
C THR A 183 -7.48 -19.68 -10.68
N LYS A 184 -7.23 -21.00 -10.67
CA LYS A 184 -7.27 -21.80 -9.44
C LYS A 184 -6.27 -21.30 -8.39
N ASN A 185 -5.06 -20.93 -8.82
CA ASN A 185 -4.02 -20.40 -7.92
C ASN A 185 -4.42 -19.04 -7.35
N ASP A 186 -5.04 -18.17 -8.16
CA ASP A 186 -5.57 -16.89 -7.67
C ASP A 186 -6.66 -17.11 -6.61
N ALA A 187 -7.54 -18.11 -6.80
CA ALA A 187 -8.59 -18.41 -5.83
C ALA A 187 -8.00 -18.88 -4.47
N VAL A 188 -6.96 -19.70 -4.50
CA VAL A 188 -6.21 -20.11 -3.29
C VAL A 188 -5.53 -18.90 -2.64
N PHE A 189 -4.87 -18.05 -3.44
CA PHE A 189 -4.24 -16.81 -2.96
C PHE A 189 -5.26 -15.88 -2.29
N PHE A 190 -6.40 -15.63 -2.95
CA PHE A 190 -7.44 -14.77 -2.41
C PHE A 190 -8.08 -15.34 -1.15
N LYS A 191 -8.19 -16.67 -1.02
CA LYS A 191 -8.62 -17.32 0.23
C LYS A 191 -7.66 -17.01 1.37
N THR A 192 -6.35 -17.08 1.13
CA THR A 192 -5.31 -16.69 2.12
C THR A 192 -5.39 -15.20 2.46
N MET A 193 -5.74 -14.35 1.50
CA MET A 193 -5.88 -12.90 1.70
C MET A 193 -7.15 -12.48 2.45
N GLN A 194 -8.09 -13.38 2.75
CA GLN A 194 -9.34 -13.04 3.45
C GLN A 194 -9.08 -12.48 4.86
N SER A 195 -8.06 -12.98 5.56
CA SER A 195 -7.66 -12.49 6.89
C SER A 195 -6.74 -11.27 6.86
N VAL A 196 -6.38 -10.78 5.67
CA VAL A 196 -5.44 -9.66 5.49
C VAL A 196 -6.21 -8.42 5.05
N SER A 197 -6.28 -7.39 5.90
CA SER A 197 -6.92 -6.13 5.52
C SER A 197 -5.96 -5.19 4.78
N VAL A 198 -4.76 -4.99 5.35
CA VAL A 198 -3.67 -4.17 4.82
C VAL A 198 -2.36 -4.85 5.24
N GLY A 199 -1.37 -4.91 4.35
CA GLY A 199 -0.10 -5.56 4.63
C GLY A 199 0.73 -5.83 3.38
N ALA A 200 1.99 -6.19 3.59
CA ALA A 200 2.80 -6.83 2.55
C ALA A 200 3.50 -8.04 3.14
N GLY A 201 3.87 -8.98 2.26
CA GLY A 201 4.56 -10.18 2.68
C GLY A 201 4.68 -11.20 1.55
N VAL A 202 4.90 -12.45 1.96
CA VAL A 202 5.03 -13.61 1.08
C VAL A 202 3.99 -14.66 1.44
N VAL A 203 3.40 -15.28 0.42
CA VAL A 203 2.50 -16.42 0.53
C VAL A 203 3.15 -17.63 -0.16
N PRO A 204 3.31 -18.75 0.56
CA PRO A 204 3.77 -20.00 -0.05
C PRO A 204 2.59 -20.66 -0.77
N LEU A 205 2.43 -20.34 -2.06
CA LEU A 205 1.43 -21.00 -2.94
C LEU A 205 2.02 -22.17 -3.70
N ASP A 206 3.32 -22.15 -3.92
CA ASP A 206 4.10 -23.18 -4.58
C ASP A 206 5.30 -23.53 -3.69
N GLU A 207 5.74 -24.79 -3.73
CA GLU A 207 6.89 -25.30 -2.98
C GLU A 207 8.20 -24.66 -3.49
N GLU A 208 8.24 -24.30 -4.78
CA GLU A 208 9.43 -23.78 -5.45
C GLU A 208 9.47 -22.25 -5.53
N GLU A 209 8.32 -21.57 -5.59
CA GLU A 209 8.25 -20.12 -5.78
C GLU A 209 7.27 -19.42 -4.84
N GLN A 210 7.78 -18.45 -4.07
CA GLN A 210 6.98 -17.63 -3.16
C GLN A 210 6.27 -16.51 -3.93
N THR A 211 4.97 -16.33 -3.67
CA THR A 211 4.21 -15.20 -4.20
C THR A 211 4.32 -14.04 -3.22
N LEU A 212 4.85 -12.92 -3.68
CA LEU A 212 4.89 -11.69 -2.90
C LEU A 212 3.57 -10.95 -3.06
N TYR A 213 3.17 -10.21 -2.04
CA TYR A 213 1.98 -9.38 -2.12
C TYR A 213 2.14 -8.06 -1.37
N LEU A 214 1.33 -7.10 -1.82
CA LEU A 214 1.03 -5.85 -1.15
C LEU A 214 -0.47 -5.63 -1.25
N ARG A 215 -1.14 -5.59 -0.10
CA ARG A 215 -2.57 -5.32 0.04
C ARG A 215 -2.77 -4.02 0.78
N ALA A 216 -3.60 -3.13 0.25
CA ALA A 216 -3.91 -1.86 0.85
C ALA A 216 -5.38 -1.48 0.61
N LYS A 217 -5.85 -0.50 1.38
CA LYS A 217 -7.16 0.12 1.17
C LYS A 217 -6.97 1.36 0.30
N PHE A 218 -7.88 1.55 -0.64
CA PHE A 218 -7.87 2.67 -1.57
C PHE A 218 -9.19 3.43 -1.45
N GLU A 219 -9.08 4.75 -1.43
CA GLU A 219 -10.19 5.63 -1.69
C GLU A 219 -10.44 5.63 -3.20
N ARG A 220 -11.64 5.20 -3.59
CA ARG A 220 -12.11 5.20 -4.97
C ARG A 220 -12.81 6.51 -5.26
N VAL A 221 -12.38 7.19 -6.31
CA VAL A 221 -12.97 8.44 -6.80
C VAL A 221 -13.43 8.21 -8.23
N THR A 222 -14.74 8.33 -8.45
CA THR A 222 -15.34 8.21 -9.78
C THR A 222 -15.43 9.58 -10.42
N GLY A 223 -14.69 9.82 -11.50
CA GLY A 223 -14.78 11.05 -12.27
C GLY A 223 -15.92 11.02 -13.30
N SER A 224 -16.00 9.92 -14.07
CA SER A 224 -17.07 9.68 -15.05
C SER A 224 -17.19 8.19 -15.35
N SER A 225 -18.07 7.80 -16.30
CA SER A 225 -18.11 6.42 -16.82
C SER A 225 -16.81 5.97 -17.51
N ASP A 226 -15.91 6.90 -17.78
CA ASP A 226 -14.66 6.71 -18.52
C ASP A 226 -13.43 7.06 -17.68
N SER A 227 -13.60 7.42 -16.41
CA SER A 227 -12.49 7.82 -15.55
C SER A 227 -12.74 7.43 -14.11
N GLU A 228 -11.82 6.64 -13.55
CA GLU A 228 -11.79 6.30 -12.14
C GLU A 228 -10.37 6.38 -11.58
N SER A 229 -10.24 6.83 -10.34
CA SER A 229 -8.97 6.82 -9.63
C SER A 229 -9.06 6.14 -8.27
N PHE A 230 -7.94 5.56 -7.87
CA PHE A 230 -7.78 4.82 -6.62
C PHE A 230 -6.56 5.36 -5.90
N HIS A 231 -6.77 5.98 -4.74
CA HIS A 231 -5.70 6.58 -3.96
C HIS A 231 -5.49 5.76 -2.70
N MET A 232 -4.28 5.24 -2.51
CA MET A 232 -3.97 4.42 -1.36
C MET A 232 -4.16 5.23 -0.07
N MET A 233 -5.02 4.74 0.82
CA MET A 233 -5.24 5.37 2.11
C MET A 233 -4.12 4.98 3.06
N ASN A 234 -3.55 5.97 3.75
CA ASN A 234 -2.52 5.78 4.77
C ASN A 234 -3.17 5.84 6.17
N PRO A 235 -3.40 4.71 6.86
CA PRO A 235 -4.14 4.70 8.13
C PRO A 235 -3.41 5.38 9.29
N GLY A 236 -2.15 5.77 9.10
CA GLY A 236 -1.28 6.34 10.14
C GLY A 236 -0.63 7.67 9.77
N GLY A 237 -1.12 8.38 8.74
CA GLY A 237 -0.66 9.76 8.44
C GLY A 237 0.80 9.94 8.03
N SER A 238 1.56 8.87 7.78
CA SER A 238 2.97 8.95 7.38
C SER A 238 3.10 9.56 5.97
N TYR A 239 3.58 10.79 5.90
CA TYR A 239 4.08 11.44 4.69
C TYR A 239 5.32 10.70 4.17
N GLY A 240 5.24 9.97 3.05
CA GLY A 240 6.46 9.42 2.46
C GLY A 240 6.28 8.46 1.30
N GLN A 241 5.19 7.69 1.25
CA GLN A 241 4.91 6.79 0.13
C GLN A 241 3.47 6.92 -0.33
N GLU A 242 3.29 7.53 -1.51
CA GLU A 242 2.01 7.74 -2.17
C GLU A 242 1.84 6.74 -3.32
N LEU A 243 0.72 6.04 -3.36
CA LEU A 243 0.37 5.13 -4.44
C LEU A 243 -1.01 5.49 -4.98
N SER A 244 -1.06 5.86 -6.26
CA SER A 244 -2.30 6.20 -6.96
C SER A 244 -2.41 5.43 -8.27
N ILE A 245 -3.61 4.97 -8.59
CA ILE A 245 -3.92 4.28 -9.86
C ILE A 245 -5.04 5.02 -10.56
N PHE A 246 -4.92 5.19 -11.88
CA PHE A 246 -5.88 5.88 -12.71
C PHE A 246 -6.31 4.97 -13.85
N LEU A 247 -7.61 4.80 -14.03
CA LEU A 247 -8.23 4.16 -15.18
C LEU A 247 -8.83 5.25 -16.05
N LEU A 248 -8.38 5.36 -17.29
CA LEU A 248 -8.78 6.42 -18.21
C LEU A 248 -9.17 5.83 -19.56
N ARG A 249 -10.35 6.19 -20.06
CA ARG A 249 -10.84 5.82 -21.40
C ARG A 249 -11.12 7.07 -22.22
N SER A 250 -10.35 7.28 -23.29
CA SER A 250 -10.47 8.43 -24.21
C SER A 250 -11.27 8.13 -25.47
#